data_AF-A0A3B0TWY6-F1
#
_entry.id   AF-A0A3B0TWY6-F1
#
_cell.length_a   1.000
_cell.length_b   1.000
_cell.length_c   1.000
_cell.angle_alpha   90.00
_cell.angle_beta   90.00
_cell.angle_gamma   90.00
#
_symmetry.space_group_name_H-M   'P 1'
#
loop_
_entity.id
_entity.type
_entity.pdbx_description
1 polymer ?
#
loop_
_entity_poly.entity_id
_entity_poly.type
_entity_poly.pdbx_seq_one_letter_code
_entity_poly.pdbx_strand_id
1 'polypeptide(L)'
;MVDEYSDILEFVGLSDINPSRLQYGKEYIGTSCPTFANFEDMVTTTKPDLIIVITKDSTHHEFIIKGLEMGCDVLTQKPLTTDETKCQKMLDAEKKSNKNLIVGFNYRWSPYTTKTKELLMKKSIRKLVSVDFHWYLNTYHGASYFRRWHGQMESGGSLWVHNAG
;
A
#
# COMPACT_ATOMS: atom_id res chain seq x y z
N MET A 1 5.91 -1.45 16.69
CA MET A 1 6.61 -0.88 15.50
C MET A 1 7.73 0.07 15.88
N VAL A 2 7.44 1.25 16.47
CA VAL A 2 8.50 2.18 16.92
C VAL A 2 9.40 1.52 17.96
N ASP A 3 8.83 0.85 18.96
CA ASP A 3 9.64 0.19 20.00
C ASP A 3 10.24 -1.15 19.56
N GLU A 4 9.57 -1.86 18.64
CA GLU A 4 9.92 -3.24 18.25
C GLU A 4 10.96 -3.32 17.13
N TYR A 5 11.07 -2.29 16.29
CA TYR A 5 11.95 -2.28 15.11
C TYR A 5 12.80 -1.00 15.03
N SER A 6 13.04 -0.37 16.17
CA SER A 6 13.83 0.88 16.27
C SER A 6 15.27 0.74 15.76
N ASP A 7 15.78 -0.48 15.70
CA ASP A 7 17.10 -0.84 15.18
C ASP A 7 17.19 -0.81 13.64
N ILE A 8 16.04 -0.88 12.94
CA ILE A 8 15.98 -0.95 11.48
C ILE A 8 15.08 0.11 10.83
N LEU A 9 14.23 0.80 11.60
CA LEU A 9 13.28 1.78 11.08
C LEU A 9 13.09 2.96 12.03
N GLU A 10 13.19 4.16 11.48
CA GLU A 10 12.89 5.43 12.16
C GLU A 10 11.84 6.21 11.38
N PHE A 11 10.84 6.75 12.08
CA PHE A 11 9.89 7.69 11.49
C PHE A 11 10.49 9.09 11.49
N VAL A 12 10.75 9.65 10.31
CA VAL A 12 11.31 11.01 10.17
C VAL A 12 10.27 12.07 9.81
N GLY A 13 9.07 11.66 9.37
CA GLY A 13 7.97 12.56 9.04
C GLY A 13 6.62 11.85 8.88
N LEU A 14 5.53 12.56 9.19
CA LEU A 14 4.16 12.15 8.90
C LEU A 14 3.44 13.23 8.09
N SER A 15 2.61 12.83 7.11
CA SER A 15 1.86 13.77 6.29
C SER A 15 0.41 13.33 6.09
N ASP A 16 -0.53 14.25 6.34
CA ASP A 16 -1.96 14.11 6.01
C ASP A 16 -2.54 15.52 5.81
N ILE A 17 -3.44 15.67 4.83
CA ILE A 17 -4.15 16.94 4.58
C ILE A 17 -5.12 17.32 5.71
N ASN A 18 -5.51 16.35 6.54
CA ASN A 18 -6.40 16.54 7.67
C ASN A 18 -5.59 16.65 8.97
N PRO A 19 -5.51 17.83 9.60
CA PRO A 19 -4.68 18.04 10.78
C PRO A 19 -5.11 17.20 11.99
N SER A 20 -6.41 16.91 12.12
CA SER A 20 -6.92 16.07 13.21
C SER A 20 -6.49 14.60 13.05
N ARG A 21 -6.49 14.08 11.81
CA ARG A 21 -5.97 12.73 11.53
C ARG A 21 -4.47 12.65 11.71
N LEU A 22 -3.76 13.71 11.31
CA LEU A 22 -2.31 13.78 11.46
C LEU A 22 -1.89 13.76 12.93
N GLN A 23 -2.58 14.56 13.77
CA GLN A 23 -2.36 14.57 15.22
C GLN A 23 -2.67 13.21 15.84
N TYR A 24 -3.84 12.63 15.52
CA TYR A 24 -4.21 11.31 16.01
C TYR A 24 -3.22 10.22 15.58
N GLY A 25 -2.78 10.24 14.30
CA GLY A 25 -1.81 9.29 13.77
C GLY A 25 -0.47 9.38 14.49
N LYS A 26 0.01 10.60 14.76
CA LYS A 26 1.25 10.82 15.54
C LYS A 26 1.15 10.21 16.94
N GLU A 27 0.06 10.48 17.65
CA GLU A 27 -0.20 9.93 18.99
C GLU A 27 -0.33 8.41 18.98
N TYR A 28 -1.08 7.86 18.03
CA TYR A 28 -1.32 6.43 17.91
C TYR A 28 -0.05 5.64 17.57
N ILE A 29 0.79 6.18 16.68
CA ILE A 29 2.07 5.56 16.32
C ILE A 29 3.09 5.72 17.45
N GLY A 30 2.97 6.77 18.27
CA GLY A 30 3.92 7.09 19.34
C GLY A 30 5.23 7.68 18.82
N THR A 31 5.23 8.34 17.67
CA THR A 31 6.44 8.95 17.09
C THR A 31 6.60 10.43 17.48
N SER A 32 7.83 10.87 17.65
CA SER A 32 8.19 12.27 17.91
C SER A 32 8.43 13.10 16.64
N CYS A 33 8.35 12.49 15.46
CA CYS A 33 8.72 13.13 14.20
C CYS A 33 7.86 14.36 13.85
N PRO A 34 8.39 15.30 13.03
CA PRO A 34 7.60 16.41 12.52
C PRO A 34 6.42 15.95 11.66
N THR A 35 5.39 16.79 11.62
CA THR A 35 4.14 16.56 10.88
C THR A 35 3.98 17.62 9.81
N PHE A 36 3.48 17.24 8.64
CA PHE A 36 3.36 18.11 7.48
C PHE A 36 1.96 18.02 6.86
N ALA A 37 1.42 19.16 6.43
CA ALA A 37 0.18 19.17 5.64
C ALA A 37 0.44 18.92 4.14
N ASN A 38 1.69 19.14 3.71
CA ASN A 38 2.13 18.97 2.33
C ASN A 38 3.21 17.87 2.27
N PHE A 39 3.01 16.94 1.35
CA PHE A 39 3.90 15.80 1.14
C PHE A 39 5.30 16.21 0.64
N GLU A 40 5.39 17.14 -0.31
CA GLU A 40 6.68 17.57 -0.87
C GLU A 40 7.51 18.31 0.17
N ASP A 41 6.87 19.14 1.00
CA ASP A 41 7.54 19.80 2.14
C ASP A 41 8.09 18.77 3.12
N MET A 42 7.35 17.71 3.42
CA MET A 42 7.82 16.61 4.26
C MET A 42 9.07 15.96 3.66
N VAL A 43 9.02 15.56 2.39
CA VAL A 43 10.12 14.81 1.75
C VAL A 43 11.36 15.68 1.60
N THR A 44 11.21 16.95 1.21
CA THR A 44 12.34 17.88 1.08
C THR A 44 12.99 18.23 2.42
N THR A 45 12.19 18.38 3.48
CA THR A 45 12.68 18.73 4.82
C THR A 45 13.36 17.53 5.50
N THR A 46 12.74 16.35 5.43
CA THR A 46 13.15 15.17 6.21
C THR A 46 14.04 14.19 5.44
N LYS A 47 14.02 14.26 4.10
CA LYS A 47 14.84 13.44 3.18
C LYS A 47 14.79 11.94 3.52
N PRO A 48 13.60 11.31 3.56
CA PRO A 48 13.47 9.91 3.93
C PRO A 48 14.07 8.98 2.87
N ASP A 49 14.59 7.82 3.30
CA ASP A 49 15.02 6.77 2.37
C ASP A 49 13.83 6.02 1.76
N LEU A 50 12.77 5.84 2.56
CA LEU A 50 11.55 5.10 2.22
C LEU A 50 10.30 5.93 2.55
N ILE A 51 9.34 5.96 1.62
CA ILE A 51 8.03 6.58 1.79
C ILE A 51 6.96 5.50 1.87
N ILE A 52 6.09 5.58 2.87
CA ILE A 52 4.94 4.68 3.00
C ILE A 52 3.67 5.42 2.58
N VAL A 53 3.02 4.96 1.50
CA VAL A 53 1.79 5.54 0.95
C VAL A 53 0.57 4.73 1.42
N ILE A 54 -0.27 5.37 2.23
CA ILE A 54 -1.52 4.83 2.79
C ILE A 54 -2.71 5.78 2.56
N THR A 55 -2.71 6.48 1.43
CA THR A 55 -3.76 7.44 1.06
C THR A 55 -4.99 6.74 0.47
N LYS A 56 -5.87 7.47 -0.21
CA LYS A 56 -6.95 6.84 -0.99
C LYS A 56 -6.37 6.11 -2.20
N ASP A 57 -7.02 5.03 -2.63
CA ASP A 57 -6.55 4.20 -3.75
C ASP A 57 -6.37 5.02 -5.03
N SER A 58 -7.31 5.93 -5.31
CA SER A 58 -7.27 6.78 -6.50
C SER A 58 -6.15 7.81 -6.49
N THR A 59 -5.53 8.10 -5.34
CA THR A 59 -4.47 9.09 -5.16
C THR A 59 -3.08 8.46 -4.97
N HIS A 60 -2.97 7.13 -4.82
CA HIS A 60 -1.69 6.44 -4.64
C HIS A 60 -0.65 6.86 -5.69
N HIS A 61 -1.04 6.84 -6.96
CA HIS A 61 -0.17 7.20 -8.08
C HIS A 61 0.50 8.57 -7.96
N GLU A 62 -0.17 9.57 -7.40
CA GLU A 62 0.40 10.92 -7.23
C GLU A 62 1.58 10.88 -6.26
N PHE A 63 1.39 10.27 -5.09
CA PHE A 63 2.40 10.22 -4.04
C PHE A 63 3.51 9.21 -4.36
N ILE A 64 3.18 8.11 -5.02
CA ILE A 64 4.17 7.12 -5.48
C ILE A 64 5.09 7.74 -6.51
N ILE A 65 4.55 8.35 -7.58
CA ILE A 65 5.37 8.96 -8.63
C ILE A 65 6.25 10.06 -8.04
N LYS A 66 5.69 10.95 -7.22
CA LYS A 66 6.47 12.01 -6.56
C LYS A 66 7.58 11.45 -5.68
N GLY A 67 7.29 10.44 -4.84
CA GLY A 67 8.29 9.82 -3.98
C GLY A 67 9.46 9.22 -4.76
N LEU A 68 9.15 8.49 -5.85
CA LEU A 68 10.16 7.91 -6.75
C LEU A 68 10.98 9.01 -7.45
N GLU A 69 10.33 10.04 -7.98
CA GLU A 69 11.00 11.17 -8.64
C GLU A 69 11.88 12.00 -7.69
N MET A 70 11.53 12.05 -6.41
CA MET A 70 12.31 12.68 -5.36
C MET A 70 13.45 11.78 -4.82
N GLY A 71 13.60 10.57 -5.37
CA GLY A 71 14.70 9.67 -5.06
C GLY A 71 14.49 8.79 -3.84
N CYS A 72 13.25 8.58 -3.40
CA CYS A 72 12.91 7.67 -2.31
C CYS A 72 12.45 6.31 -2.84
N ASP A 73 12.72 5.24 -2.09
CA ASP A 73 11.96 4.00 -2.26
C ASP A 73 10.53 4.22 -1.78
N VAL A 74 9.57 3.50 -2.34
CA VAL A 74 8.15 3.66 -2.00
C VAL A 74 7.51 2.32 -1.66
N LEU A 75 6.88 2.25 -0.48
CA LEU A 75 6.01 1.16 -0.06
C LEU A 75 4.56 1.64 -0.08
N THR A 76 3.67 0.94 -0.78
CA THR A 76 2.24 1.29 -0.83
C THR A 76 1.35 0.13 -0.37
N GLN A 77 0.19 0.47 0.18
CA GLN A 77 -0.90 -0.49 0.37
C GLN A 77 -1.48 -0.92 -0.98
N LYS A 78 -2.17 -2.07 -0.97
CA LYS A 78 -3.03 -2.50 -2.07
C LYS A 78 -4.36 -1.75 -2.04
N PRO A 79 -5.07 -1.62 -3.19
CA PRO A 79 -4.58 -1.85 -4.54
C PRO A 79 -3.53 -0.81 -4.94
N LEU A 80 -2.67 -1.17 -5.90
CA LEU A 80 -1.63 -0.26 -6.40
C LEU A 80 -2.24 1.06 -6.92
N THR A 81 -3.35 0.98 -7.65
CA THR A 81 -4.16 2.13 -8.09
C THR A 81 -5.51 1.62 -8.61
N THR A 82 -6.40 2.54 -8.98
CA THR A 82 -7.73 2.24 -9.51
C THR A 82 -7.80 2.14 -11.03
N ASP A 83 -6.72 2.48 -11.75
CA ASP A 83 -6.69 2.61 -13.21
C ASP A 83 -5.35 2.14 -13.82
N GLU A 84 -5.42 1.46 -14.97
CA GLU A 84 -4.26 0.89 -15.65
C GLU A 84 -3.30 1.95 -16.22
N THR A 85 -3.81 3.10 -16.67
CA THR A 85 -2.98 4.20 -17.18
C THR A 85 -2.17 4.81 -16.03
N LYS A 86 -2.79 4.97 -14.86
CA LYS A 86 -2.08 5.37 -13.64
C LYS A 86 -1.04 4.33 -13.23
N CYS A 87 -1.36 3.04 -13.38
CA CYS A 87 -0.46 1.94 -13.07
C CYS A 87 0.80 2.01 -13.94
N GLN A 88 0.63 2.17 -15.26
CA GLN A 88 1.75 2.28 -16.19
C GLN A 88 2.64 3.48 -15.86
N LYS A 89 2.07 4.63 -15.53
CA LYS A 89 2.84 5.82 -15.12
C LYS A 89 3.73 5.58 -13.89
N MET A 90 3.25 4.79 -12.92
CA MET A 90 4.05 4.44 -11.75
C MET A 90 5.21 3.51 -12.11
N LEU A 91 4.98 2.51 -12.97
CA LEU A 91 6.05 1.61 -13.46
C LEU A 91 7.11 2.38 -14.27
N ASP A 92 6.67 3.35 -15.08
CA ASP A 92 7.58 4.21 -15.83
C ASP A 92 8.43 5.09 -14.88
N ALA A 93 7.82 5.63 -13.82
CA ALA A 93 8.51 6.41 -12.79
C ALA A 93 9.50 5.56 -11.98
N GLU A 94 9.13 4.33 -11.62
CA GLU A 94 10.01 3.37 -10.95
C GLU A 94 11.24 3.10 -11.81
N LYS A 95 11.03 2.76 -13.09
CA LYS A 95 12.10 2.50 -14.05
C LYS A 95 13.02 3.71 -14.26
N LYS A 96 12.46 4.91 -14.31
CA LYS A 96 13.22 6.16 -14.53
C LYS A 96 14.01 6.59 -13.30
N SER A 97 13.46 6.42 -12.11
CA SER A 97 14.09 6.84 -10.84
C SER A 97 15.19 5.87 -10.37
N ASN A 98 15.17 4.62 -10.86
CA ASN A 98 16.02 3.54 -10.34
C ASN A 98 15.83 3.34 -8.82
N LYS A 99 14.59 3.56 -8.36
CA LYS A 99 14.11 3.32 -6.99
C LYS A 99 13.12 2.18 -6.99
N ASN A 100 12.82 1.64 -5.81
CA ASN A 100 11.95 0.48 -5.67
C ASN A 100 10.51 0.90 -5.36
N LEU A 101 9.54 0.31 -6.08
CA LEU A 101 8.13 0.37 -5.72
C LEU A 101 7.67 -0.98 -5.15
N ILE A 102 7.37 -1.00 -3.86
CA ILE A 102 6.95 -2.19 -3.12
C ILE A 102 5.45 -2.09 -2.84
N VAL A 103 4.70 -3.14 -3.19
CA VAL A 103 3.26 -3.23 -2.90
C VAL A 103 3.03 -4.26 -1.81
N GLY A 104 2.32 -3.87 -0.75
CA GLY A 104 2.03 -4.69 0.43
C GLY A 104 1.04 -5.83 0.19
N PHE A 105 1.35 -6.78 -0.70
CA PHE A 105 0.57 -8.01 -0.94
C PHE A 105 0.75 -9.04 0.20
N ASN A 106 0.37 -8.68 1.42
CA ASN A 106 0.62 -9.47 2.63
C ASN A 106 0.10 -10.92 2.54
N TYR A 107 -1.00 -11.17 1.83
CA TYR A 107 -1.59 -12.51 1.64
C TYR A 107 -0.68 -13.48 0.88
N ARG A 108 0.31 -12.98 0.13
CA ARG A 108 1.30 -13.78 -0.59
C ARG A 108 2.18 -14.61 0.36
N TRP A 109 2.41 -14.11 1.58
CA TRP A 109 3.24 -14.76 2.59
C TRP A 109 2.44 -15.52 3.64
N SER A 110 1.13 -15.70 3.46
CA SER A 110 0.36 -16.54 4.38
C SER A 110 0.91 -17.98 4.37
N PRO A 111 0.91 -18.68 5.52
CA PRO A 111 1.38 -20.07 5.58
C PRO A 111 0.67 -20.97 4.58
N TYR A 112 -0.64 -20.79 4.39
CA TYR A 112 -1.44 -21.55 3.44
C TYR A 112 -1.05 -21.28 1.98
N THR A 113 -0.89 -20.00 1.60
CA THR A 113 -0.49 -19.61 0.24
C THR A 113 0.90 -20.14 -0.09
N THR A 114 1.84 -19.97 0.84
CA THR A 114 3.23 -20.42 0.66
C THR A 114 3.30 -21.94 0.56
N LYS A 115 2.56 -22.66 1.41
CA LYS A 115 2.54 -24.13 1.36
C LYS A 115 1.91 -24.66 0.08
N THR A 116 0.83 -24.02 -0.37
CA THR A 116 0.18 -24.37 -1.65
C THR A 116 1.16 -24.21 -2.81
N LYS A 117 1.87 -23.08 -2.87
CA LYS A 117 2.92 -22.85 -3.86
C LYS A 117 4.02 -23.91 -3.79
N GLU A 118 4.52 -24.25 -2.60
CA GLU A 118 5.52 -25.30 -2.44
C GLU A 118 5.07 -26.64 -3.03
N LEU A 119 3.85 -27.07 -2.73
CA LEU A 119 3.30 -28.36 -3.19
C LEU A 119 3.14 -28.39 -4.72
N LEU A 120 2.71 -27.28 -5.30
CA LEU A 120 2.62 -27.11 -6.75
C LEU A 120 4.01 -27.15 -7.42
N MET A 121 4.99 -26.43 -6.86
CA MET A 121 6.36 -26.40 -7.37
C MET A 121 7.06 -27.76 -7.26
N LYS A 122 6.78 -28.52 -6.19
CA LYS A 122 7.29 -29.89 -5.98
C LYS A 122 6.63 -30.92 -6.90
N LYS A 123 5.64 -30.52 -7.73
CA LYS A 123 4.81 -31.43 -8.54
C LYS A 123 4.24 -32.58 -7.69
N SER A 124 3.96 -32.32 -6.41
CA SER A 124 3.42 -33.31 -5.48
C SER A 124 1.98 -33.69 -5.85
N ILE A 125 1.30 -32.79 -6.55
CA ILE A 125 0.05 -33.04 -7.24
C ILE A 125 0.41 -33.36 -8.70
N ARG A 126 -0.30 -34.32 -9.31
CA ARG A 126 -0.22 -34.60 -10.75
C ARG A 126 -0.75 -33.39 -11.55
N LYS A 127 -1.29 -33.60 -12.74
CA LYS A 127 -1.85 -32.53 -13.55
C LYS A 127 -2.98 -31.81 -12.79
N LEU A 128 -2.82 -30.51 -12.56
CA LEU A 128 -3.89 -29.63 -12.09
C LEU A 128 -4.97 -29.56 -13.17
N VAL A 129 -6.21 -29.90 -12.83
CA VAL A 129 -7.33 -29.96 -13.78
C VAL A 129 -8.25 -28.76 -13.61
N SER A 130 -8.53 -28.35 -12.38
CA SER A 130 -9.39 -27.21 -12.07
C SER A 130 -9.00 -26.56 -10.73
N VAL A 131 -9.36 -25.29 -10.58
CA VAL A 131 -9.26 -24.52 -9.33
C VAL A 131 -10.60 -23.82 -9.15
N ASP A 132 -11.14 -23.90 -7.94
CA ASP A 132 -12.36 -23.22 -7.54
C ASP A 132 -12.05 -22.38 -6.30
N PHE A 133 -12.50 -21.12 -6.29
CA PHE A 133 -12.20 -20.16 -5.24
C PHE A 133 -13.46 -19.37 -4.90
N HIS A 134 -13.93 -19.50 -3.66
CA HIS A 134 -15.07 -18.75 -3.15
C HIS A 134 -14.60 -17.78 -2.07
N TRP A 135 -15.01 -16.52 -2.21
CA TRP A 135 -14.71 -15.47 -1.24
C TRP A 135 -16.00 -14.79 -0.81
N TYR A 136 -16.40 -15.02 0.43
CA TYR A 136 -17.62 -14.46 1.00
C TYR A 136 -17.27 -13.28 1.90
N LEU A 137 -17.75 -12.10 1.52
CA LEU A 137 -17.58 -10.88 2.31
C LEU A 137 -18.65 -10.82 3.40
N ASN A 138 -18.22 -10.77 4.67
CA ASN A 138 -19.14 -10.54 5.77
C ASN A 138 -19.53 -9.05 5.89
N THR A 139 -20.60 -8.77 6.63
CA THR A 139 -21.13 -7.41 6.84
C THR A 139 -20.30 -6.54 7.80
N TYR A 140 -19.20 -7.07 8.34
CA TYR A 140 -18.31 -6.32 9.23
C TYR A 140 -17.12 -5.75 8.46
N HIS A 141 -16.30 -6.61 7.87
CA HIS A 141 -15.15 -6.23 7.06
C HIS A 141 -15.58 -5.75 5.66
N GLY A 142 -16.52 -6.44 5.01
CA GLY A 142 -17.01 -6.07 3.68
C GLY A 142 -17.87 -4.80 3.65
N ALA A 143 -18.50 -4.43 4.76
CA ALA A 143 -19.29 -3.19 4.82
C ALA A 143 -18.44 -1.92 4.82
N SER A 144 -17.15 -2.00 5.17
CA SER A 144 -16.22 -0.87 5.09
C SER A 144 -16.09 -0.32 3.67
N TYR A 145 -16.20 -1.21 2.66
CA TYR A 145 -16.28 -0.84 1.25
C TYR A 145 -17.50 0.07 1.00
N PHE A 146 -18.67 -0.35 1.46
CA PHE A 146 -19.94 0.35 1.20
C PHE A 146 -20.18 1.61 2.04
N ARG A 147 -19.36 1.90 3.07
CA ARG A 147 -19.62 2.98 4.04
C ARG A 147 -18.86 4.28 3.77
N ARG A 148 -17.85 4.27 2.90
CA ARG A 148 -16.93 5.41 2.68
C ARG A 148 -16.54 5.51 1.20
N TRP A 149 -15.45 6.23 0.92
CA TRP A 149 -14.92 6.45 -0.44
C TRP A 149 -14.59 5.14 -1.17
N HIS A 150 -14.31 4.03 -0.47
CA HIS A 150 -13.99 2.75 -1.08
C HIS A 150 -15.07 2.25 -2.07
N GLY A 151 -16.35 2.52 -1.80
CA GLY A 151 -17.47 2.11 -2.66
C GLY A 151 -17.75 3.07 -3.83
N GLN A 152 -17.05 4.21 -3.88
CA GLN A 152 -17.16 5.16 -4.98
C GLN A 152 -16.16 4.74 -6.07
N MET A 153 -16.66 4.42 -7.26
CA MET A 153 -15.86 3.93 -8.39
C MET A 153 -14.63 4.79 -8.67
N GLU A 154 -14.78 6.11 -8.61
CA GLU A 154 -13.69 7.06 -8.85
C GLU A 154 -12.60 7.05 -7.78
N SER A 155 -12.91 6.56 -6.57
CA SER A 155 -12.01 6.61 -5.42
C SER A 155 -11.40 5.25 -5.08
N GLY A 156 -12.17 4.16 -5.05
CA GLY A 156 -11.72 2.80 -4.71
C GLY A 156 -11.70 1.81 -5.89
N GLY A 157 -12.15 2.25 -7.07
CA GLY A 157 -12.40 1.35 -8.19
C GLY A 157 -13.63 0.47 -7.94
N SER A 158 -13.63 -0.71 -8.54
CA SER A 158 -14.68 -1.70 -8.28
C SER A 158 -14.35 -2.56 -7.07
N LEU A 159 -15.34 -3.33 -6.59
CA LEU A 159 -15.14 -4.31 -5.52
C LEU A 159 -13.99 -5.27 -5.81
N TRP A 160 -13.82 -5.64 -7.09
CA TRP A 160 -12.73 -6.49 -7.55
C TRP A 160 -11.36 -5.83 -7.36
N VAL A 161 -11.23 -4.55 -7.69
CA VAL A 161 -9.97 -3.82 -7.52
C VAL A 161 -9.62 -3.66 -6.04
N HIS A 162 -10.60 -3.32 -5.20
CA HIS A 162 -10.34 -3.03 -3.78
C HIS A 162 -10.15 -4.29 -2.91
N ASN A 163 -10.90 -5.37 -3.17
CA ASN A 163 -10.94 -6.56 -2.31
C ASN A 163 -10.32 -7.83 -2.90
N ALA A 164 -10.08 -7.90 -4.22
CA ALA A 164 -9.46 -9.08 -4.83
C ALA A 164 -7.97 -8.91 -5.15
N GLY A 165 -7.42 -7.70 -4.95
CA GLY A 165 -5.99 -7.39 -5.07
C GLY A 165 -5.18 -7.82 -3.85
#